data_AF-A0A847VDS1-F1
#
_entry.id   AF-A0A847VDS1-F1
#
_cell.length_a   1.000
_cell.length_b   1.000
_cell.length_c   1.000
_cell.angle_alpha   90.00
_cell.angle_beta   90.00
_cell.angle_gamma   90.00
#
_symmetry.space_group_name_H-M   'P 1'
#
loop_
_entity.id
_entity.type
_entity.pdbx_description
1 polymer ?
#
loop_
_entity_poly.entity_id
_entity_poly.type
_entity_poly.pdbx_seq_one_letter_code
_entity_poly.pdbx_strand_id
1 'polypeptide(L)'
;MINSVMSYFVTKVYAADTQEPPQLGELFNSLDNIIQWIHPIGVVIASAILILGGYMWMTSGGDPNRKQQAQGVLTWGIAGLVFLFLVRGLIIFISRFLSPGFTGP
;
A
#
# COMPACT_ATOMS: atom_id res chain seq x y z
N MET A 1 19.03 -5.51 28.33
CA MET A 1 18.75 -6.26 27.09
C MET A 1 17.31 -6.79 27.00
N ILE A 2 16.64 -7.16 28.11
CA ILE A 2 15.24 -7.64 28.09
C ILE A 2 14.22 -6.53 27.73
N ASN A 3 14.47 -5.28 28.12
CA ASN A 3 13.56 -4.15 27.85
C ASN A 3 13.44 -3.78 26.36
N SER A 4 14.42 -4.14 25.52
CA SER A 4 14.36 -3.87 24.08
C SER A 4 13.43 -4.84 23.36
N VAL A 5 13.28 -6.08 23.85
CA VAL A 5 12.40 -7.08 23.23
C VAL A 5 10.93 -6.80 23.57
N MET A 6 10.65 -6.35 24.80
CA MET A 6 9.31 -5.96 25.24
C MET A 6 8.74 -4.75 24.48
N SER A 7 9.60 -3.86 23.94
CA SER A 7 9.16 -2.70 23.14
C SER A 7 8.91 -3.00 21.66
N TYR A 8 9.32 -4.16 21.14
CA TYR A 8 8.94 -4.59 19.78
C TYR A 8 7.55 -5.25 19.74
N PHE A 9 7.07 -5.76 20.89
CA PHE A 9 5.73 -6.34 21.03
C PHE A 9 4.70 -5.37 21.65
N VAL A 10 5.14 -4.32 22.35
CA VAL A 10 4.27 -3.20 22.70
C VAL A 10 4.23 -2.24 21.50
N THR A 11 3.31 -2.56 20.61
CA THR A 11 2.79 -1.69 19.58
C THR A 11 2.75 -0.23 20.06
N LYS A 12 3.57 0.65 19.44
CA LYS A 12 3.41 2.11 19.51
C LYS A 12 2.12 2.58 18.80
N VAL A 13 1.01 1.89 19.01
CA VAL A 13 -0.31 2.23 18.49
C VAL A 13 -1.30 2.51 19.64
N TYR A 14 -0.93 2.32 20.91
CA TYR A 14 -1.83 2.59 22.05
C TYR A 14 -1.21 3.34 23.23
N ALA A 15 -0.22 4.20 23.00
CA ALA A 15 0.20 5.16 24.01
C ALA A 15 0.42 6.53 23.37
N ALA A 16 -0.66 7.08 22.83
CA ALA A 16 -0.77 8.54 22.68
C ALA A 16 -1.00 9.11 24.09
N ASP A 17 -0.09 9.99 24.46
CA ASP A 17 -0.02 10.70 25.73
C ASP A 17 -1.22 11.68 25.85
N THR A 18 -1.81 11.70 27.04
CA THR A 18 -2.60 12.78 27.68
C THR A 18 -3.43 13.80 26.83
N GLN A 19 -4.76 13.76 27.04
CA GLN A 19 -5.69 14.91 27.15
C GLN A 19 -6.52 15.49 25.97
N GLU A 20 -6.67 14.86 24.81
CA GLU A 20 -7.75 15.24 23.86
C GLU A 20 -8.53 14.02 23.34
N PRO A 21 -9.88 14.11 23.17
CA PRO A 21 -10.65 13.03 22.59
C PRO A 21 -10.09 12.68 21.20
N PRO A 22 -9.93 11.39 20.86
CA PRO A 22 -9.29 10.97 19.62
C PRO A 22 -9.97 11.64 18.43
N GLN A 23 -9.31 12.64 17.86
CA GLN A 23 -9.78 13.23 16.62
C GLN A 23 -9.62 12.14 15.56
N LEU A 24 -10.60 12.00 14.66
CA LEU A 24 -10.51 11.06 13.53
C LEU A 24 -9.17 11.21 12.77
N GLY A 25 -8.57 12.41 12.83
CA GLY A 25 -7.22 12.72 12.34
C GLY A 25 -6.11 11.80 12.87
N GLU A 26 -6.12 11.36 14.13
CA GLU A 26 -5.05 10.50 14.67
C GLU A 26 -5.11 9.06 14.13
N LEU A 27 -6.33 8.57 13.90
CA LEU A 27 -6.56 7.28 13.23
C LEU A 27 -6.14 7.37 11.76
N PHE A 28 -6.47 8.47 11.08
CA PHE A 28 -6.03 8.71 9.71
C PHE A 28 -4.51 8.88 9.60
N ASN A 29 -3.86 9.56 10.55
CA ASN A 29 -2.40 9.73 10.58
C ASN A 29 -1.67 8.40 10.80
N SER A 30 -2.21 7.52 11.65
CA SER A 30 -1.65 6.18 11.87
C SER A 30 -1.77 5.32 10.62
N LEU A 31 -2.91 5.40 9.91
CA LEU A 31 -3.10 4.74 8.62
C LEU A 31 -2.18 5.29 7.54
N ASP A 32 -2.00 6.61 7.46
CA ASP A 32 -1.17 7.26 6.45
C ASP A 32 0.31 6.88 6.64
N ASN A 33 0.79 6.80 7.88
CA ASN A 33 2.13 6.30 8.20
C ASN A 33 2.35 4.85 7.77
N ILE A 34 1.37 3.96 7.99
CA ILE A 34 1.45 2.56 7.55
C ILE A 34 1.45 2.47 6.03
N ILE A 35 0.60 3.25 5.37
CA ILE A 35 0.48 3.28 3.91
C ILE A 35 1.75 3.83 3.26
N GLN A 36 2.35 4.89 3.82
CA GLN A 36 3.61 5.47 3.35
C GLN A 36 4.76 4.45 3.39
N TRP A 37 4.75 3.53 4.35
CA TRP A 37 5.76 2.48 4.47
C TRP A 37 5.56 1.32 3.49
N ILE A 38 4.32 0.85 3.32
CA ILE A 38 4.02 -0.29 2.43
C ILE A 38 3.97 0.11 0.95
N HIS A 39 3.60 1.35 0.63
CA HIS A 39 3.50 1.84 -0.74
C HIS A 39 4.78 1.64 -1.57
N PRO A 40 5.97 2.10 -1.15
CA PRO A 40 7.18 1.93 -1.93
C PRO A 40 7.54 0.45 -2.13
N ILE A 41 7.30 -0.39 -1.12
CA ILE A 41 7.52 -1.84 -1.19
C ILE A 41 6.57 -2.48 -2.22
N GLY A 42 5.29 -2.10 -2.21
CA GLY A 42 4.30 -2.60 -3.15
C GLY A 42 4.60 -2.21 -4.60
N VAL A 43 5.05 -0.98 -4.85
CA VAL A 43 5.44 -0.53 -6.20
C VAL A 43 6.64 -1.33 -6.72
N VAL A 44 7.64 -1.57 -5.88
CA VAL A 44 8.83 -2.36 -6.26
C VAL A 44 8.43 -3.80 -6.60
N ILE A 45 7.59 -4.44 -5.78
CA ILE A 45 7.12 -5.81 -6.04
C ILE A 45 6.30 -5.88 -7.33
N ALA A 46 5.37 -4.93 -7.53
CA ALA A 46 4.57 -4.86 -8.75
C ALA A 46 5.44 -4.71 -10.01
N SER A 47 6.48 -3.88 -9.94
CA SER A 47 7.44 -3.72 -11.04
C SER A 47 8.22 -5.01 -11.34
N ALA A 48 8.61 -5.77 -10.32
CA ALA A 48 9.32 -7.04 -10.48
C ALA A 48 8.41 -8.10 -11.15
N ILE A 49 7.14 -8.16 -10.77
CA ILE A 49 6.15 -9.07 -11.37
C ILE A 49 5.92 -8.71 -12.84
N LEU A 50 5.86 -7.41 -13.18
CA LEU A 50 5.74 -6.98 -14.58
C LEU A 50 6.95 -7.40 -15.43
N ILE A 51 8.16 -7.29 -14.89
CA ILE A 51 9.38 -7.72 -15.60
C ILE A 51 9.35 -9.25 -15.83
N LEU A 52 9.00 -10.03 -14.81
CA LEU A 52 8.91 -11.49 -14.92
C LEU A 52 7.79 -11.93 -15.86
N GLY A 53 6.62 -11.28 -15.80
CA GLY A 53 5.49 -11.53 -16.69
C GLY A 53 5.80 -11.17 -18.14
N GLY A 54 6.48 -10.05 -18.36
CA GLY A 54 6.94 -9.61 -19.68
C GLY A 54 7.99 -10.55 -20.27
N TYR A 55 8.96 -10.99 -19.47
CA TYR A 55 9.97 -11.97 -19.89
C TYR A 55 9.33 -13.32 -20.25
N MET A 56 8.36 -13.78 -19.46
CA MET A 56 7.60 -14.99 -19.76
C MET A 56 6.81 -14.85 -21.07
N TRP A 57 6.22 -13.68 -21.34
CA TRP A 57 5.51 -13.41 -22.59
C TRP A 57 6.45 -13.46 -23.80
N MET A 58 7.63 -12.87 -23.68
CA MET A 58 8.61 -12.78 -24.76
C MET A 58 9.28 -14.14 -25.07
N THR A 59 9.45 -15.01 -24.06
CA THR A 59 10.02 -16.36 -24.21
C THR A 59 9.01 -17.42 -24.64
N SER A 60 7.71 -17.10 -24.67
CA SER A 60 6.61 -18.02 -25.03
C SER A 60 6.43 -18.21 -26.55
N GLY A 61 7.49 -18.07 -27.35
CA GLY A 61 7.54 -17.94 -28.82
C GLY A 61 6.97 -19.08 -29.68
N GLY A 62 5.80 -19.62 -29.35
CA GLY A 62 5.09 -20.66 -30.12
C GLY A 62 3.94 -21.27 -29.31
N ASP A 63 4.17 -21.60 -28.05
CA ASP A 63 3.24 -22.36 -27.21
C ASP A 63 2.03 -21.55 -26.74
N PRO A 64 0.78 -21.96 -27.06
CA PRO A 64 -0.43 -21.27 -26.64
C PRO A 64 -0.64 -21.29 -25.12
N ASN A 65 -0.21 -22.35 -24.44
CA ASN A 65 -0.34 -22.49 -22.98
C ASN A 65 0.49 -21.43 -22.23
N ARG A 66 1.73 -21.20 -22.66
CA ARG A 66 2.60 -20.20 -22.03
C ARG A 66 2.21 -18.77 -22.36
N LYS A 67 1.67 -18.53 -23.57
CA LYS A 67 1.07 -17.24 -23.94
C LYS A 67 -0.12 -16.88 -23.03
N GLN A 68 -1.01 -17.83 -22.77
CA GLN A 68 -2.16 -17.60 -21.89
C GLN A 68 -1.74 -17.38 -20.43
N GLN A 69 -0.76 -18.16 -19.96
CA GLN A 69 -0.19 -17.98 -18.62
C GLN A 69 0.50 -16.61 -18.46
N ALA A 70 1.30 -16.21 -19.45
CA ALA A 70 1.97 -14.91 -19.46
C ALA A 70 0.97 -13.74 -19.49
N GLN A 71 -0.11 -13.84 -20.27
CA GLN A 71 -1.19 -12.84 -20.24
C GLN A 71 -1.87 -12.76 -18.86
N GLY A 72 -2.09 -13.90 -18.21
CA GLY A 72 -2.61 -13.94 -16.84
C GLY A 72 -1.70 -13.22 -15.86
N VAL A 73 -0.40 -13.56 -15.85
CA VAL A 73 0.59 -12.93 -14.97
C VAL A 73 0.70 -11.42 -15.25
N LEU A 74 0.71 -11.02 -16.52
CA LEU A 74 0.77 -9.61 -16.90
C LEU A 74 -0.47 -8.85 -16.43
N THR A 75 -1.67 -9.43 -16.59
CA THR A 75 -2.93 -8.82 -16.16
C THR A 75 -2.97 -8.64 -14.64
N TRP A 76 -2.55 -9.66 -13.87
CA TRP A 76 -2.46 -9.56 -12.41
C TRP A 76 -1.38 -8.56 -11.95
N GLY A 77 -0.24 -8.48 -12.65
CA GLY A 77 0.80 -7.48 -12.38
C GLY A 77 0.33 -6.05 -12.64
N ILE A 78 -0.35 -5.82 -13.77
CA ILE A 78 -0.95 -4.52 -14.11
C ILE A 78 -2.05 -4.18 -13.11
N ALA A 79 -2.93 -5.13 -12.78
CA ALA A 79 -4.01 -4.92 -11.81
C ALA A 79 -3.46 -4.52 -10.44
N GLY A 80 -2.37 -5.14 -9.97
CA GLY A 80 -1.70 -4.74 -8.72
C GLY A 80 -1.15 -3.31 -8.77
N LEU A 81 -0.54 -2.93 -9.90
CA LEU A 81 0.00 -1.58 -10.07
C LEU A 81 -1.13 -0.53 -10.11
N VAL A 82 -2.19 -0.80 -10.86
CA VAL A 82 -3.40 0.04 -10.93
C VAL A 82 -4.07 0.15 -9.56
N PHE A 83 -4.13 -0.95 -8.80
CA PHE A 83 -4.70 -0.97 -7.45
C PHE A 83 -3.97 -0.03 -6.48
N LEU A 84 -2.63 -0.02 -6.50
CA LEU A 84 -1.83 0.92 -5.70
C LEU A 84 -2.15 2.38 -6.02
N PHE A 85 -2.32 2.71 -7.31
CA PHE A 85 -2.72 4.05 -7.73
C PHE A 85 -4.15 4.39 -7.29
N LEU A 86 -5.10 3.45 -7.41
CA LEU A 86 -6.48 3.63 -6.99
C LEU A 86 -6.59 3.91 -5.49
N VAL A 87 -5.90 3.14 -4.65
CA VAL A 87 -5.91 3.33 -3.19
C VAL A 87 -5.42 4.73 -2.83
N ARG A 88 -4.30 5.16 -3.41
CA ARG A 88 -3.76 6.52 -3.17
C ARG A 88 -4.72 7.61 -3.64
N GLY A 89 -5.33 7.43 -4.82
CA GLY A 89 -6.32 8.36 -5.35
C GLY A 89 -7.54 8.48 -4.44
N LEU A 90 -8.02 7.36 -3.89
CA LEU A 90 -9.16 7.32 -2.99
C LEU A 90 -8.88 8.02 -1.65
N ILE A 91 -7.69 7.86 -1.08
CA ILE A 91 -7.29 8.55 0.16
C ILE A 91 -7.24 10.06 -0.05
N ILE A 92 -6.63 10.52 -1.14
CA ILE A 92 -6.56 11.94 -1.48
C ILE A 92 -7.97 12.50 -1.74
N PHE A 93 -8.84 11.71 -2.36
CA PHE A 93 -10.23 12.08 -2.56
C PHE A 93 -10.94 12.24 -1.21
N ILE A 94 -10.88 11.24 -0.33
CA ILE A 94 -11.52 11.29 1.00
C ILE A 94 -10.95 12.44 1.84
N SER A 95 -9.62 12.64 1.86
CA SER A 95 -9.01 13.70 2.65
C SER A 95 -9.40 15.09 2.13
N ARG A 96 -9.46 15.29 0.81
CA ARG A 96 -9.92 16.55 0.21
C ARG A 96 -11.41 16.81 0.45
N PHE A 97 -12.23 15.76 0.50
CA PHE A 97 -13.66 15.89 0.75
C PHE A 97 -14.00 16.09 2.24
N LEU A 98 -13.21 15.52 3.16
CA LEU A 98 -13.47 15.58 4.60
C LEU A 98 -12.73 16.73 5.32
N SER A 99 -11.54 17.12 4.85
CA SER A 99 -10.74 18.20 5.44
C SER A 99 -11.30 19.64 5.34
N PRO A 100 -12.29 20.01 4.51
CA PRO A 100 -12.79 21.39 4.49
C PRO A 100 -13.45 21.85 5.81
N GLY A 101 -13.79 20.93 6.72
CA GLY A 101 -14.63 21.21 7.88
C GLY A 101 -14.00 21.08 9.28
N PHE A 102 -12.70 20.76 9.41
CA PHE A 102 -12.09 20.49 10.72
C PHE A 102 -10.77 21.24 11.01
N THR A 103 -10.38 22.18 10.15
CA THR A 103 -9.33 23.15 10.50
C THR A 103 -9.99 24.42 11.06
N GLY A 104 -10.48 24.32 12.29
CA GLY A 104 -10.66 25.50 13.15
C GLY A 104 -9.29 25.95 13.68
N PRO A 105 -9.13 27.25 14.02
CA PRO A 105 -7.85 27.81 14.47
C PRO A 105 -7.26 27.09 15.68
#